data_AF-A0A3A4QCE7-F1
#
_entry.id   AF-A0A3A4QCE7-F1
#
_cell.length_a   1.000
_cell.length_b   1.000
_cell.length_c   1.000
_cell.angle_alpha   90.00
_cell.angle_beta   90.00
_cell.angle_gamma   90.00
#
_symmetry.space_group_name_H-M   'P 1'
#
loop_
_entity.id
_entity.type
_entity.pdbx_description
1 polymer ?
#
loop_
_entity_poly.entity_id
_entity_poly.type
_entity_poly.pdbx_seq_one_letter_code
_entity_poly.pdbx_strand_id
1 'polypeptide(L)'
;MKKLMMILMVLLVSAGSANGHMAGLPIADGAVPLNQGAKRISGGFVLGDDVDLFGGRFAYGMDNRFTLFGDFGFTDPDPGDTGWGIQGGGLYALPITDIPFNMAARGTLGYTRFDLKYAGPHWNPVTERWRTRSVSVDIITMNIGAVASKDIDMFTFYGYLGINYTRVSNGGSDSEMDPAIGGGVLFKLNRQFSLYAELMHIDDPWLGLGFRYAF
;
A
#
# COMPACT_ATOMS: atom_id res chain seq x y z
N MET A 1 -14.30 20.09 -21.48
CA MET A 1 -13.03 19.33 -21.60
C MET A 1 -11.89 19.90 -20.74
N LYS A 2 -11.44 21.15 -20.93
CA LYS A 2 -10.32 21.74 -20.14
C LYS A 2 -10.56 21.74 -18.61
N LYS A 3 -11.78 22.05 -18.16
CA LYS A 3 -12.14 22.00 -16.72
C LYS A 3 -12.13 20.57 -16.16
N LEU A 4 -12.50 19.58 -16.97
CA LEU A 4 -12.46 18.16 -16.57
C LEU A 4 -11.01 17.66 -16.51
N MET A 5 -10.15 18.02 -17.47
CA MET A 5 -8.71 17.74 -17.44
C MET A 5 -8.01 18.42 -16.25
N MET A 6 -8.45 19.62 -15.89
CA MET A 6 -7.86 20.37 -14.77
C MET A 6 -8.32 19.82 -13.43
N ILE A 7 -9.57 19.34 -13.31
CA ILE A 7 -10.02 18.57 -12.14
C ILE A 7 -9.32 17.21 -12.10
N LEU A 8 -9.11 16.55 -13.23
CA LEU A 8 -8.35 15.29 -13.29
C LEU A 8 -6.88 15.51 -12.94
N MET A 9 -6.25 16.60 -13.42
CA MET A 9 -4.88 16.97 -13.09
C MET A 9 -4.77 17.41 -11.63
N VAL A 10 -5.73 18.17 -11.11
CA VAL A 10 -5.77 18.51 -9.68
C VAL A 10 -5.97 17.25 -8.87
N LEU A 11 -6.88 16.34 -9.23
CA LEU A 11 -7.01 15.03 -8.56
C LEU A 11 -5.77 14.15 -8.72
N LEU A 12 -5.03 14.21 -9.84
CA LEU A 12 -3.77 13.46 -10.05
C LEU A 12 -2.58 14.08 -9.30
N VAL A 13 -2.60 15.39 -9.08
CA VAL A 13 -1.59 16.14 -8.31
C VAL A 13 -1.96 16.18 -6.82
N SER A 14 -3.24 15.96 -6.48
CA SER A 14 -3.76 15.84 -5.11
C SER A 14 -3.88 14.38 -4.65
N ALA A 15 -3.83 13.41 -5.58
CA ALA A 15 -3.72 11.97 -5.29
C ALA A 15 -2.25 11.58 -5.15
N GLY A 16 -1.51 12.35 -4.37
CA GLY A 16 -0.55 11.71 -3.50
C GLY A 16 -1.38 11.14 -2.35
N SER A 17 -1.27 9.89 -1.95
CA SER A 17 -0.26 8.92 -2.27
C SER A 17 -0.69 7.51 -1.69
N ALA A 18 -0.24 6.35 -2.17
CA ALA A 18 -0.39 4.93 -1.80
C ALA A 18 -0.38 4.36 -0.34
N ASN A 19 -1.02 3.21 -0.04
CA ASN A 19 -0.53 2.24 0.97
C ASN A 19 -1.30 0.90 1.12
N GLY A 20 -0.79 -0.04 1.90
CA GLY A 20 -0.98 -1.47 1.78
C GLY A 20 0.06 -2.14 2.67
N HIS A 21 -0.43 -2.55 3.84
CA HIS A 21 0.31 -3.31 4.83
C HIS A 21 1.51 -2.50 5.37
N MET A 22 1.16 -1.41 6.07
CA MET A 22 2.03 -0.53 6.86
C MET A 22 3.29 0.07 6.17
N ALA A 23 3.55 -0.15 4.86
CA ALA A 23 4.72 0.39 4.15
C ALA A 23 4.67 0.58 2.60
N GLY A 24 3.59 0.29 1.87
CA GLY A 24 3.50 0.58 0.42
C GLY A 24 2.13 0.30 -0.18
N LEU A 25 1.76 0.60 -1.45
CA LEU A 25 0.36 0.53 -1.99
C LEU A 25 -0.49 -0.71 -1.59
N PRO A 26 -1.86 -0.63 -1.67
CA PRO A 26 -2.74 -1.77 -1.42
C PRO A 26 -2.35 -2.89 -2.38
N ILE A 27 -2.96 -4.08 -2.29
CA ILE A 27 -2.70 -5.10 -3.34
C ILE A 27 -2.79 -4.41 -4.68
N ALA A 28 -3.83 -3.56 -4.84
CA ALA A 28 -3.97 -2.59 -5.92
C ALA A 28 -3.36 -3.20 -7.16
N ASP A 29 -3.79 -4.42 -7.45
CA ASP A 29 -3.51 -5.18 -8.63
C ASP A 29 -4.39 -6.41 -8.75
N GLY A 30 -4.62 -6.81 -9.99
CA GLY A 30 -5.12 -8.15 -10.23
C GLY A 30 -4.01 -9.18 -10.06
N ALA A 31 -4.37 -10.45 -10.20
CA ALA A 31 -3.45 -11.56 -10.27
C ALA A 31 -2.75 -11.69 -11.64
N VAL A 32 -3.17 -10.91 -12.64
CA VAL A 32 -2.55 -10.92 -13.97
C VAL A 32 -1.28 -10.06 -13.94
N PRO A 33 -0.10 -10.62 -14.26
CA PRO A 33 1.15 -9.88 -14.25
C PRO A 33 1.22 -8.89 -15.41
N LEU A 34 2.08 -7.89 -15.30
CA LEU A 34 2.44 -7.04 -16.42
C LEU A 34 3.14 -7.87 -17.50
N ASN A 35 2.86 -7.54 -18.76
CA ASN A 35 3.62 -8.08 -19.88
C ASN A 35 5.11 -7.76 -19.72
N GLN A 36 5.98 -8.62 -20.26
CA GLN A 36 7.42 -8.39 -20.24
C GLN A 36 7.79 -6.99 -20.76
N GLY A 37 8.56 -6.25 -19.97
CA GLY A 37 9.03 -4.90 -20.28
C GLY A 37 7.99 -3.79 -20.04
N ALA A 38 6.72 -4.12 -19.79
CA ALA A 38 5.68 -3.13 -19.52
C ALA A 38 5.90 -2.49 -18.14
N LYS A 39 5.55 -1.21 -18.04
CA LYS A 39 5.71 -0.42 -16.83
C LYS A 39 4.36 0.11 -16.38
N ARG A 40 4.25 0.31 -15.08
CA ARG A 40 3.07 0.93 -14.49
C ARG A 40 3.45 1.76 -13.28
N ILE A 41 2.87 2.95 -13.19
CA ILE A 41 2.89 3.76 -11.98
C ILE A 41 1.51 3.77 -11.35
N SER A 42 1.45 3.92 -10.04
CA SER A 42 0.20 3.99 -9.29
C SER A 42 0.36 4.91 -8.08
N GLY A 43 -0.70 5.65 -7.74
CA GLY A 43 -0.77 6.55 -6.60
C GLY A 43 -2.13 6.39 -5.91
N GLY A 44 -2.23 6.73 -4.62
CA GLY A 44 -3.41 6.37 -3.83
C GLY A 44 -3.68 7.22 -2.60
N PHE A 45 -4.34 6.65 -1.60
CA PHE A 45 -4.29 6.95 -0.15
C PHE A 45 -4.99 5.81 0.56
N VAL A 46 -4.63 5.60 1.82
CA VAL A 46 -5.32 4.67 2.69
C VAL A 46 -5.70 5.38 3.97
N LEU A 47 -6.95 5.16 4.36
CA LEU A 47 -7.51 5.60 5.62
C LEU A 47 -7.56 4.38 6.55
N GLY A 48 -6.89 4.50 7.69
CA GLY A 48 -6.92 3.56 8.81
C GLY A 48 -7.58 4.20 10.03
N ASP A 49 -7.67 3.45 11.14
CA ASP A 49 -8.16 4.01 12.41
C ASP A 49 -7.07 4.89 13.05
N ASP A 50 -5.87 4.31 13.21
CA ASP A 50 -4.74 4.95 13.89
C ASP A 50 -3.71 5.59 12.95
N VAL A 51 -3.75 5.28 11.65
CA VAL A 51 -2.73 5.77 10.71
C VAL A 51 -3.33 6.05 9.35
N ASP A 52 -3.18 7.28 8.90
CA ASP A 52 -3.40 7.69 7.52
C ASP A 52 -2.11 7.64 6.72
N LEU A 53 -2.25 7.35 5.44
CA LEU A 53 -1.18 6.68 4.73
C LEU A 53 -1.12 7.10 3.26
N PHE A 54 0.06 7.54 2.81
CA PHE A 54 0.18 8.01 1.43
C PHE A 54 1.56 7.93 0.69
N GLY A 55 1.73 7.07 -0.33
CA GLY A 55 2.86 6.93 -1.31
C GLY A 55 2.64 6.82 -2.87
N GLY A 56 3.44 6.01 -3.55
CA GLY A 56 3.27 5.62 -4.94
C GLY A 56 3.96 4.29 -5.21
N ARG A 57 3.59 3.61 -6.29
CA ARG A 57 4.21 2.36 -6.75
C ARG A 57 4.72 2.50 -8.17
N PHE A 58 5.91 1.98 -8.41
CA PHE A 58 6.39 1.63 -9.73
C PHE A 58 6.40 0.11 -9.87
N ALA A 59 5.87 -0.41 -10.96
CA ALA A 59 5.85 -1.82 -11.28
C ALA A 59 6.45 -2.08 -12.67
N TYR A 60 7.14 -3.21 -12.79
CA TYR A 60 7.82 -3.64 -14.01
C TYR A 60 7.59 -5.13 -14.26
N GLY A 61 7.11 -5.47 -15.47
CA GLY A 61 6.98 -6.85 -15.92
C GLY A 61 8.35 -7.43 -16.24
N MET A 62 8.85 -8.32 -15.39
CA MET A 62 10.13 -9.00 -15.62
C MET A 62 10.00 -10.05 -16.73
N ASP A 63 8.91 -10.79 -16.70
CA ASP A 63 8.48 -11.73 -17.74
C ASP A 63 6.93 -11.81 -17.75
N ASN A 64 6.37 -12.75 -18.51
CA ASN A 64 4.91 -12.90 -18.62
C ASN A 64 4.25 -13.61 -17.41
N ARG A 65 5.00 -13.90 -16.35
CA ARG A 65 4.52 -14.52 -15.11
C ARG A 65 4.89 -13.72 -13.87
N PHE A 66 5.87 -12.84 -13.94
CA PHE A 66 6.44 -12.17 -12.79
C PHE A 66 6.51 -10.66 -12.97
N THR A 67 5.93 -9.95 -12.02
CA THR A 67 6.00 -8.49 -11.91
C THR A 67 6.75 -8.13 -10.64
N LEU A 68 7.77 -7.28 -10.77
CA LEU A 68 8.42 -6.62 -9.64
C LEU A 68 7.77 -5.27 -9.39
N PHE A 69 7.73 -4.85 -8.13
CA PHE A 69 7.30 -3.51 -7.77
C PHE A 69 8.08 -2.94 -6.59
N GLY A 70 8.10 -1.62 -6.54
CA GLY A 70 8.65 -0.82 -5.45
C GLY A 70 7.72 0.34 -5.14
N ASP A 71 7.57 0.61 -3.85
CA ASP A 71 6.70 1.62 -3.28
C ASP A 71 7.51 2.61 -2.44
N PHE A 72 7.08 3.86 -2.43
CA PHE A 72 7.59 4.90 -1.53
C PHE A 72 6.42 5.76 -1.06
N GLY A 73 6.35 6.10 0.22
CA GLY A 73 5.29 6.97 0.74
C GLY A 73 5.58 7.61 2.07
N PHE A 74 4.55 8.26 2.60
CA PHE A 74 4.51 8.95 3.87
C PHE A 74 3.46 8.33 4.78
N THR A 75 3.66 8.55 6.07
CA THR A 75 2.85 8.00 7.17
C THR A 75 2.39 9.17 8.03
N ASP A 76 1.11 9.20 8.39
CA ASP A 76 0.50 10.21 9.27
C ASP A 76 -0.29 9.49 10.37
N PRO A 77 0.38 9.03 11.45
CA PRO A 77 -0.29 8.39 12.58
C PRO A 77 -1.13 9.38 13.40
N ASP A 78 -0.76 10.65 13.43
CA ASP A 78 -1.43 11.67 14.22
C ASP A 78 -1.20 13.04 13.59
N PRO A 79 -2.16 13.98 13.65
CA PRO A 79 -2.02 15.30 13.06
C PRO A 79 -0.71 16.02 13.44
N GLY A 80 0.24 16.05 12.50
CA GLY A 80 1.54 16.70 12.65
C GLY A 80 2.71 15.75 12.93
N ASP A 81 2.46 14.46 13.08
CA ASP A 81 3.46 13.40 13.09
C ASP A 81 3.57 12.84 11.67
N THR A 82 4.74 13.00 11.06
CA THR A 82 4.94 12.62 9.65
C THR A 82 6.12 11.68 9.54
N GLY A 83 5.90 10.54 8.91
CA GLY A 83 6.91 9.56 8.57
C GLY A 83 7.07 9.34 7.08
N TRP A 84 7.94 8.40 6.75
CA TRP A 84 8.11 7.87 5.41
C TRP A 84 8.23 6.35 5.44
N GLY A 85 7.94 5.71 4.31
CA GLY A 85 8.05 4.27 4.14
C GLY A 85 8.49 3.89 2.73
N ILE A 86 9.11 2.72 2.64
CA ILE A 86 9.46 2.05 1.40
C ILE A 86 9.01 0.60 1.47
N GLN A 87 8.58 0.05 0.34
CA GLN A 87 8.26 -1.36 0.22
C GLN A 87 8.69 -1.90 -1.13
N GLY A 88 9.17 -3.12 -1.16
CA GLY A 88 9.47 -3.86 -2.39
C GLY A 88 8.76 -5.19 -2.41
N GLY A 89 8.45 -5.69 -3.59
CA GLY A 89 7.81 -6.99 -3.70
C GLY A 89 7.72 -7.54 -5.11
N GLY A 90 7.06 -8.69 -5.19
CA GLY A 90 6.82 -9.41 -6.42
C GLY A 90 5.44 -10.04 -6.47
N LEU A 91 4.92 -10.19 -7.68
CA LEU A 91 3.69 -10.91 -8.00
C LEU A 91 4.03 -11.99 -9.03
N TYR A 92 3.76 -13.25 -8.70
CA TYR A 92 4.00 -14.41 -9.55
C TYR A 92 2.68 -15.09 -9.93
N ALA A 93 2.33 -15.06 -11.20
CA ALA A 93 1.13 -15.70 -11.75
C ALA A 93 1.25 -17.23 -11.64
N LEU A 94 0.26 -17.84 -11.00
CA LEU A 94 0.20 -19.29 -10.86
C LEU A 94 -0.26 -19.91 -12.19
N PRO A 95 0.34 -21.02 -12.65
CA PRO A 95 0.00 -21.66 -13.92
C PRO A 95 -1.26 -22.51 -13.80
N ILE A 96 -2.37 -21.92 -13.35
CA ILE A 96 -3.66 -22.58 -13.16
C ILE A 96 -4.61 -22.10 -14.24
N THR A 97 -5.00 -22.99 -15.15
CA THR A 97 -5.85 -22.66 -16.32
C THR A 97 -7.29 -23.10 -16.17
N ASP A 98 -7.58 -24.00 -15.24
CA ASP A 98 -8.86 -24.73 -15.20
C ASP A 98 -9.89 -24.07 -14.28
N ILE A 99 -9.65 -22.82 -13.88
CA ILE A 99 -10.51 -22.03 -12.98
C ILE A 99 -10.96 -20.73 -13.66
N PRO A 100 -12.14 -20.18 -13.31
CA PRO A 100 -12.73 -19.04 -14.02
C PRO A 100 -12.18 -17.67 -13.56
N PHE A 101 -11.00 -17.65 -12.94
CA PHE A 101 -10.32 -16.46 -12.42
C PHE A 101 -8.80 -16.68 -12.42
N ASN A 102 -8.03 -15.59 -12.46
CA ASN A 102 -6.58 -15.63 -12.40
C ASN A 102 -6.11 -15.73 -10.94
N MET A 103 -5.01 -16.43 -10.69
CA MET A 103 -4.39 -16.53 -9.38
C MET A 103 -2.89 -16.20 -9.45
N ALA A 104 -2.38 -15.59 -8.38
CA ALA A 104 -0.97 -15.26 -8.23
C ALA A 104 -0.51 -15.39 -6.78
N ALA A 105 0.76 -15.70 -6.56
CA ALA A 105 1.41 -15.52 -5.28
C ALA A 105 2.02 -14.11 -5.21
N ARG A 106 1.88 -13.45 -4.05
CA ARG A 106 2.44 -12.12 -3.80
C ARG A 106 3.30 -12.17 -2.54
N GLY A 107 4.44 -11.50 -2.59
CA GLY A 107 5.32 -11.29 -1.44
C GLY A 107 5.81 -9.85 -1.38
N THR A 108 5.87 -9.26 -0.18
CA THR A 108 6.44 -7.93 0.06
C THR A 108 7.31 -7.88 1.31
N LEU A 109 8.25 -6.94 1.30
CA LEU A 109 9.04 -6.49 2.43
C LEU A 109 8.97 -4.97 2.48
N GLY A 110 8.61 -4.43 3.64
CA GLY A 110 8.45 -3.00 3.87
C GLY A 110 9.25 -2.51 5.07
N TYR A 111 9.60 -1.23 5.03
CA TYR A 111 10.18 -0.48 6.13
C TYR A 111 9.51 0.90 6.20
N THR A 112 9.04 1.27 7.38
CA THR A 112 8.41 2.56 7.66
C THR A 112 9.01 3.17 8.90
N ARG A 113 9.18 4.49 8.89
CA ARG A 113 9.68 5.26 10.04
C ARG A 113 8.88 6.53 10.22
N PHE A 114 8.47 6.82 11.44
CA PHE A 114 7.83 8.07 11.83
C PHE A 114 8.26 8.51 13.22
N ASP A 115 8.16 9.81 13.50
CA ASP A 115 8.42 10.37 14.83
C ASP A 115 7.09 10.70 15.51
N LEU A 116 6.84 10.12 16.68
CA LEU A 116 5.72 10.47 17.54
C LEU A 116 6.10 11.68 18.40
N LYS A 117 5.48 12.84 18.20
CA LYS A 117 5.81 14.08 18.95
C LYS A 117 5.13 14.16 20.32
N TYR A 118 4.19 13.26 20.60
CA TYR A 118 3.38 13.26 21.82
C TYR A 118 3.53 11.98 22.66
N ALA A 119 4.75 11.46 22.85
CA ALA A 119 5.00 10.32 23.74
C ALA A 119 4.85 10.66 25.25
N GLY A 120 3.84 11.46 25.59
CA GLY A 120 3.51 11.93 26.94
C GLY A 120 4.45 13.03 27.47
N PRO A 121 4.00 13.78 28.50
CA PRO A 121 4.90 14.62 29.26
C PRO A 121 5.92 13.71 29.96
N HIS A 122 7.21 13.90 29.69
CA HIS A 122 8.28 13.26 30.45
C HIS A 122 8.95 14.30 31.34
N TRP A 123 9.19 13.93 32.59
CA TRP A 123 9.98 14.74 33.49
C TRP A 123 11.44 14.72 33.04
N ASN A 124 12.01 15.89 32.73
CA ASN A 124 13.42 16.02 32.41
C ASN A 124 14.18 16.42 33.70
N PRO A 125 14.97 15.51 34.31
CA PRO A 125 15.64 15.79 35.59
C PRO A 125 16.78 16.82 35.47
N VAL A 126 17.28 17.09 34.27
CA VAL A 126 18.34 18.09 34.03
C VAL A 126 17.77 19.50 33.99
N THR A 127 16.54 19.65 33.50
CA THR A 127 15.90 20.97 33.33
C THR A 127 14.71 21.21 34.25
N GLU A 128 14.38 20.22 35.10
CA GLU A 128 13.24 20.23 36.03
C GLU A 128 11.93 20.70 35.36
N ARG A 129 11.72 20.25 34.12
CA ARG A 129 10.56 20.62 33.31
C ARG A 129 9.98 19.39 32.62
N TRP A 130 8.66 19.39 32.49
CA TRP A 130 7.98 18.49 31.59
C TRP A 130 8.33 18.88 30.15
N ARG A 131 8.82 17.91 29.38
CA ARG A 131 9.09 18.07 27.95
C ARG A 131 8.27 17.03 27.18
N THR A 132 7.91 17.37 25.95
CA THR A 132 7.50 16.38 24.96
C THR A 132 8.73 15.61 24.51
N ARG A 133 8.65 14.27 24.54
CA ARG A 133 9.69 13.42 23.95
C ARG A 133 9.22 13.05 22.56
N SER A 134 10.09 13.23 21.57
CA SER A 134 9.91 12.59 20.28
C SER A 134 10.44 11.17 20.36
N VAL A 135 9.62 10.19 19.98
CA VAL A 135 10.02 8.79 19.87
C VAL A 135 9.96 8.42 18.40
N SER A 136 11.12 8.04 17.83
CA SER A 136 11.20 7.55 16.46
C SER A 136 10.78 6.10 16.46
N VAL A 137 9.68 5.76 15.79
CA VAL A 137 9.19 4.39 15.62
C VAL A 137 9.67 3.86 14.27
N ASP A 138 10.25 2.67 14.29
CA ASP A 138 10.67 1.93 13.10
C ASP A 138 9.81 0.68 12.97
N ILE A 139 9.20 0.47 11.81
CA ILE A 139 8.33 -0.68 11.52
C ILE A 139 8.90 -1.44 10.32
N ILE A 140 9.09 -2.74 10.49
CA ILE A 140 9.40 -3.66 9.39
C ILE A 140 8.17 -4.54 9.16
N THR A 141 7.76 -4.67 7.91
CA THR A 141 6.61 -5.48 7.52
C THR A 141 7.03 -6.54 6.50
N MET A 142 6.49 -7.74 6.63
CA MET A 142 6.62 -8.79 5.63
C MET A 142 5.24 -9.35 5.36
N ASN A 143 4.88 -9.48 4.10
CA ASN A 143 3.58 -10.03 3.73
C ASN A 143 3.74 -11.08 2.64
N ILE A 144 3.05 -12.21 2.79
CA ILE A 144 3.00 -13.27 1.78
C ILE A 144 1.59 -13.81 1.68
N GLY A 145 1.11 -14.01 0.45
CA GLY A 145 -0.23 -14.55 0.24
C GLY A 145 -0.56 -14.81 -1.21
N ALA A 146 -1.84 -15.10 -1.44
CA ALA A 146 -2.41 -15.34 -2.75
C ALA A 146 -3.33 -14.19 -3.15
N VAL A 147 -3.25 -13.78 -4.42
CA VAL A 147 -4.17 -12.85 -5.06
C VAL A 147 -5.02 -13.65 -6.05
N ALA A 148 -6.33 -13.44 -6.03
CA ALA A 148 -7.25 -13.91 -7.06
C ALA A 148 -7.88 -12.71 -7.76
N SER A 149 -8.11 -12.78 -9.06
CA SER A 149 -8.77 -11.68 -9.78
C SER A 149 -9.53 -12.12 -11.02
N LYS A 150 -10.55 -11.34 -11.38
CA LYS A 150 -11.36 -11.56 -12.57
C LYS A 150 -11.69 -10.23 -13.25
N ASP A 151 -11.43 -10.20 -14.55
CA ASP A 151 -11.86 -9.11 -15.43
C ASP A 151 -13.32 -9.32 -15.86
N ILE A 152 -14.13 -8.28 -15.70
CA ILE A 152 -15.51 -8.19 -16.18
C ILE A 152 -15.68 -6.81 -16.80
N ASP A 153 -15.66 -6.76 -18.14
CA ASP A 153 -15.71 -5.52 -18.91
C ASP A 153 -14.65 -4.50 -18.46
N MET A 154 -15.10 -3.33 -17.99
CA MET A 154 -14.25 -2.26 -17.49
C MET A 154 -13.82 -2.44 -16.03
N PHE A 155 -14.24 -3.51 -15.37
CA PHE A 155 -13.92 -3.79 -13.98
C PHE A 155 -12.92 -4.95 -13.87
N THR A 156 -11.99 -4.84 -12.93
CA THR A 156 -11.25 -6.00 -12.41
C THR A 156 -11.56 -6.13 -10.94
N PHE A 157 -12.24 -7.19 -10.56
CA PHE A 157 -12.43 -7.56 -9.16
C PHE A 157 -11.24 -8.39 -8.71
N TYR A 158 -10.74 -8.13 -7.52
CA TYR A 158 -9.64 -8.90 -6.96
C TYR A 158 -9.80 -9.09 -5.45
N GLY A 159 -9.20 -10.16 -4.95
CA GLY A 159 -9.17 -10.52 -3.54
C GLY A 159 -7.79 -11.05 -3.17
N TYR A 160 -7.46 -10.93 -1.90
CA TYR A 160 -6.20 -11.36 -1.32
C TYR A 160 -6.43 -12.08 0.00
N LEU A 161 -5.65 -13.13 0.20
CA LEU A 161 -5.54 -13.83 1.47
C LEU A 161 -4.09 -14.18 1.73
N GLY A 162 -3.60 -13.88 2.93
CA GLY A 162 -2.24 -14.19 3.31
C GLY A 162 -1.96 -13.93 4.78
N ILE A 163 -0.68 -13.77 5.08
CA ILE A 163 -0.17 -13.52 6.41
C ILE A 163 0.72 -12.28 6.37
N ASN A 164 0.58 -11.42 7.37
CA ASN A 164 1.41 -10.26 7.59
C ASN A 164 2.22 -10.47 8.87
N TYR A 165 3.53 -10.23 8.80
CA TYR A 165 4.41 -10.17 9.95
C TYR A 165 4.85 -8.71 10.13
N THR A 166 4.62 -8.18 11.32
CA THR A 166 5.02 -6.81 11.69
C THR A 166 6.02 -6.88 12.81
N ARG A 167 7.07 -6.06 12.73
CA ARG A 167 8.00 -5.83 13.83
C ARG A 167 8.16 -4.34 14.06
N VAL A 168 7.85 -3.91 15.28
CA VAL A 168 8.03 -2.54 15.74
C VAL A 168 9.29 -2.45 16.58
N SER A 169 10.11 -1.43 16.31
CA SER A 169 11.31 -1.09 17.05
C SER A 169 11.24 0.37 17.50
N ASN A 170 11.92 0.69 18.60
CA ASN A 170 11.99 2.06 19.15
C ASN A 170 10.61 2.67 19.52
N GLY A 171 9.92 2.06 20.49
CA GLY A 171 8.60 2.48 21.00
C GLY A 171 7.94 1.40 21.86
N GLY A 172 8.36 0.17 21.61
CA GLY A 172 8.06 -1.09 22.28
C GLY A 172 8.61 -2.14 21.31
N SER A 173 9.43 -3.08 21.76
CA SER A 173 9.87 -4.15 20.87
C SER A 173 8.75 -5.17 20.84
N ASP A 174 7.89 -5.06 19.85
CA ASP A 174 6.82 -6.02 19.62
C ASP A 174 6.91 -6.61 18.21
N SER A 175 6.52 -7.86 18.10
CA SER A 175 6.42 -8.54 16.82
C SER A 175 5.19 -9.40 16.77
N GLU A 176 4.43 -9.26 15.70
CA GLU A 176 3.13 -9.88 15.56
C GLU A 176 3.00 -10.53 14.18
N MET A 177 2.12 -11.53 14.10
CA MET A 177 1.79 -12.23 12.87
C MET A 177 0.27 -12.34 12.74
N ASP A 178 -0.28 -11.66 11.74
CA ASP A 178 -1.72 -11.50 11.56
C ASP A 178 -2.20 -12.09 10.24
N PRO A 179 -3.41 -12.64 10.21
CA PRO A 179 -4.07 -12.92 8.95
C PRO A 179 -4.32 -11.61 8.20
N ALA A 180 -3.99 -11.61 6.91
CA ALA A 180 -4.23 -10.48 6.02
C ALA A 180 -5.27 -10.86 4.98
N ILE A 181 -6.38 -10.15 4.96
CA ILE A 181 -7.44 -10.31 3.97
C ILE A 181 -7.74 -8.97 3.31
N GLY A 182 -7.98 -8.98 2.01
CA GLY A 182 -8.33 -7.76 1.31
C GLY A 182 -9.09 -8.04 0.02
N GLY A 183 -9.75 -7.03 -0.49
CA GLY A 183 -10.46 -7.11 -1.75
C GLY A 183 -10.77 -5.73 -2.30
N GLY A 184 -10.79 -5.63 -3.62
CA GLY A 184 -10.99 -4.36 -4.28
C GLY A 184 -11.49 -4.49 -5.70
N VAL A 185 -11.67 -3.32 -6.29
CA VAL A 185 -12.11 -3.16 -7.67
C VAL A 185 -11.23 -2.15 -8.37
N LEU A 186 -10.84 -2.48 -9.59
CA LEU A 186 -10.25 -1.58 -10.56
C LEU A 186 -11.30 -1.16 -11.58
N PHE A 187 -11.37 0.14 -11.86
CA PHE A 187 -12.19 0.70 -12.90
C PHE A 187 -11.30 1.23 -14.04
N LYS A 188 -11.31 0.53 -15.18
CA LYS A 188 -10.53 0.85 -16.37
C LYS A 188 -11.21 1.99 -17.14
N LEU A 189 -10.66 3.20 -17.00
CA LEU A 189 -11.15 4.37 -17.75
C LEU A 189 -10.73 4.31 -19.21
N ASN A 190 -9.53 3.79 -19.47
CA ASN A 190 -9.04 3.48 -20.81
C ASN A 190 -7.93 2.41 -20.73
N ARG A 191 -7.16 2.22 -21.80
CA ARG A 191 -6.07 1.23 -21.86
C ARG A 191 -4.90 1.53 -20.92
N GLN A 192 -4.69 2.79 -20.56
CA GLN A 192 -3.56 3.24 -19.76
C GLN A 192 -3.97 3.62 -18.34
N PHE A 193 -5.15 4.22 -18.19
CA PHE A 193 -5.58 4.83 -16.94
C PHE A 193 -6.72 4.04 -16.27
N SER A 194 -6.56 3.81 -14.97
CA SER A 194 -7.57 3.14 -14.14
C SER A 194 -7.67 3.80 -12.76
N LEU A 195 -8.84 3.72 -12.15
CA LEU A 195 -9.05 4.03 -10.74
C LEU A 195 -9.18 2.74 -9.94
N TYR A 196 -8.91 2.77 -8.64
CA TYR A 196 -9.19 1.63 -7.77
C TYR A 196 -9.76 2.04 -6.42
N ALA A 197 -10.48 1.10 -5.82
CA ALA A 197 -10.92 1.13 -4.44
C ALA A 197 -10.70 -0.25 -3.81
N GLU A 198 -10.25 -0.29 -2.56
CA GLU A 198 -9.86 -1.51 -1.86
C GLU A 198 -10.24 -1.43 -0.39
N LEU A 199 -10.71 -2.54 0.16
CA LEU A 199 -10.86 -2.76 1.59
C LEU A 199 -9.86 -3.84 2.01
N MET A 200 -9.11 -3.58 3.07
CA MET A 200 -8.16 -4.54 3.65
C MET A 200 -8.44 -4.68 5.15
N HIS A 201 -8.06 -5.82 5.71
CA HIS A 201 -8.11 -6.06 7.14
C HIS A 201 -6.83 -6.80 7.56
N ILE A 202 -6.07 -6.14 8.42
CA ILE A 202 -4.89 -6.65 9.13
C ILE A 202 -4.98 -6.01 10.51
N ASP A 203 -5.44 -6.81 11.47
CA ASP A 203 -5.88 -6.36 12.81
C ASP A 203 -7.09 -5.39 12.75
N ASP A 204 -6.95 -4.29 12.00
CA ASP A 204 -7.97 -3.27 11.76
C ASP A 204 -8.41 -3.17 10.29
N PRO A 205 -9.59 -2.60 10.01
CA PRO A 205 -10.06 -2.33 8.65
C PRO A 205 -9.39 -1.08 8.05
N TRP A 206 -9.07 -1.16 6.76
CA TRP A 206 -8.44 -0.08 5.99
C TRP A 206 -9.18 0.14 4.69
N LEU A 207 -9.33 1.40 4.28
CA LEU A 207 -9.91 1.80 2.99
C LEU A 207 -8.86 2.45 2.11
N GLY A 208 -8.57 1.83 0.97
CA GLY A 208 -7.65 2.34 -0.04
C GLY A 208 -8.37 2.89 -1.27
N LEU A 209 -7.95 4.05 -1.76
CA LEU A 209 -8.40 4.65 -3.01
C LEU A 209 -7.20 5.07 -3.85
N GLY A 210 -7.35 5.16 -5.18
CA GLY A 210 -6.28 5.68 -6.01
C GLY A 210 -6.43 5.50 -7.52
N PHE A 211 -5.31 5.64 -8.22
CA PHE A 211 -5.22 5.56 -9.67
C PHE A 211 -3.99 4.79 -10.16
N ARG A 212 -4.02 4.40 -11.44
CA ARG A 212 -2.89 3.77 -12.14
C ARG A 212 -2.72 4.33 -13.54
N TYR A 213 -1.47 4.32 -13.99
CA TYR A 213 -1.09 4.67 -15.35
C TYR A 213 -0.06 3.68 -15.89
N ALA A 214 -0.41 2.98 -16.98
CA ALA A 214 0.45 2.01 -17.68
C ALA A 214 1.07 2.61 -18.96
N PHE A 215 2.35 2.35 -19.18
CA PHE A 215 3.13 2.87 -20.32
C PHE A 215 4.27 1.95 -20.75
#